data_AF-A0A366A1M0-F1
#
_entry.id   AF-A0A366A1M0-F1
#
_cell.length_a   1.000
_cell.length_b   1.000
_cell.length_c   1.000
_cell.angle_alpha   90.00
_cell.angle_beta   90.00
_cell.angle_gamma   90.00
#
_symmetry.space_group_name_H-M   'P 1'
#
loop_
_entity.id
_entity.type
_entity.pdbx_description
1 polymer ?
#
loop_
_entity_poly.entity_id
_entity_poly.type
_entity_poly.pdbx_seq_one_letter_code
_entity_poly.pdbx_strand_id
1 'polypeptide(L)'
;MESALEAAIVEWHASVNDGDPERSARAVGDPVVVLGPKGAGPITPEQFAEWVGRSGIRLVPRSWHPISERLMVVEEDASWPGSEAPTRVATVFRVAGGKVTASLRLPDLASALDLASICREMAATE
;
A
#
# COMPACT_ATOMS: atom_id res chain seq x y z
N MET A 1 8.16 -10.78 17.05
CA MET A 1 9.14 -9.96 16.31
C MET A 1 8.48 -9.66 14.99
N GLU A 2 8.06 -8.41 14.77
CA GLU A 2 7.47 -8.01 13.48
C GLU A 2 8.47 -8.28 12.36
N SER A 3 7.96 -8.76 11.23
CA SER A 3 8.80 -8.94 10.04
C SER A 3 9.20 -7.58 9.46
N ALA A 4 10.33 -7.51 8.74
CA ALA A 4 10.72 -6.27 8.05
C ALA A 4 9.66 -5.81 7.02
N LEU A 5 8.88 -6.77 6.49
CA LEU A 5 7.72 -6.54 5.63
C LEU A 5 6.62 -5.79 6.38
N GLU A 6 6.19 -6.30 7.54
CA GLU A 6 5.15 -5.70 8.36
C GLU A 6 5.57 -4.30 8.86
N ALA A 7 6.80 -4.16 9.37
CA ALA A 7 7.30 -2.88 9.86
C ALA A 7 7.30 -1.78 8.78
N ALA A 8 7.69 -2.11 7.54
CA ALA A 8 7.66 -1.17 6.42
C ALA A 8 6.23 -0.73 6.05
N ILE A 9 5.27 -1.66 6.10
CA ILE A 9 3.87 -1.37 5.80
C ILE A 9 3.22 -0.58 6.95
N VAL A 10 3.57 -0.86 8.21
CA VAL A 10 3.15 -0.05 9.36
C VAL A 10 3.63 1.39 9.23
N GLU A 11 4.91 1.59 8.87
CA GLU A 11 5.48 2.92 8.64
C GLU A 11 4.76 3.66 7.50
N TRP A 12 4.50 2.97 6.39
CA TRP A 12 3.75 3.51 5.26
C TRP A 12 2.33 3.96 5.68
N HIS A 13 1.62 3.14 6.46
CA HIS A 13 0.29 3.51 6.96
C HIS A 13 0.35 4.70 7.89
N ALA A 14 1.32 4.73 8.81
CA ALA A 14 1.48 5.84 9.74
C ALA A 14 1.75 7.15 8.98
N SER A 15 2.65 7.15 8.00
CA SER A 15 2.98 8.35 7.24
C SER A 15 1.80 8.87 6.41
N VAL A 16 1.04 7.97 5.77
CA VAL A 16 -0.15 8.33 4.98
C VAL A 16 -1.26 8.86 5.89
N ASN A 17 -1.54 8.18 7.01
CA ASN A 17 -2.62 8.55 7.93
C ASN A 17 -2.35 9.85 8.70
N ASP A 18 -1.08 10.14 8.99
CA ASP A 18 -0.65 11.40 9.58
C ASP A 18 -0.69 12.55 8.56
N GLY A 19 -0.84 12.24 7.26
CA GLY A 19 -0.80 13.22 6.19
C GLY A 19 0.57 13.88 6.05
N ASP A 20 1.65 13.16 6.38
CA ASP A 20 3.03 13.65 6.38
C ASP A 20 3.69 13.34 5.02
N PRO A 21 3.85 14.32 4.11
CA PRO A 21 4.36 14.05 2.77
C PRO A 21 5.83 13.65 2.77
N GLU A 22 6.65 14.24 3.65
CA GLU A 22 8.08 13.95 3.69
C GLU A 22 8.34 12.55 4.23
N ARG A 23 7.66 12.17 5.31
CA ARG A 23 7.70 10.81 5.86
C ARG A 23 7.19 9.80 4.84
N SER A 24 6.12 10.14 4.11
CA SER A 24 5.54 9.28 3.07
C SER A 24 6.48 9.03 1.89
N ALA A 25 7.22 10.05 1.42
CA ALA A 25 8.24 9.87 0.39
C ALA A 25 9.36 8.91 0.85
N ARG A 26 9.74 8.98 2.14
CA ARG A 26 10.81 8.12 2.69
C ARG A 26 10.36 6.66 2.86
N ALA A 27 9.08 6.43 3.11
CA ALA A 27 8.49 5.10 3.31
C ALA A 27 8.38 4.26 2.03
N VAL A 28 8.51 4.88 0.85
CA VAL A 28 8.40 4.20 -0.45
C VAL A 28 9.73 4.05 -1.16
N GLY A 29 9.80 3.04 -2.04
CA GLY A 29 10.90 2.86 -2.99
C GLY A 29 10.85 3.88 -4.13
N ASP A 30 11.94 3.94 -4.89
CA ASP A 30 12.05 4.76 -6.10
C ASP A 30 12.33 3.86 -7.32
N PRO A 31 11.32 3.59 -8.17
CA PRO A 31 9.94 4.03 -8.07
C PRO A 31 9.08 3.19 -7.10
N VAL A 32 7.87 3.67 -6.82
CA VAL A 32 6.78 2.87 -6.21
C VAL A 32 5.65 2.66 -7.21
N VAL A 33 5.15 1.43 -7.31
CA VAL A 33 4.02 1.11 -8.20
C VAL A 33 2.70 1.28 -7.45
N VAL A 34 1.79 2.09 -8.00
CA VAL A 34 0.45 2.30 -7.43
C VAL A 34 -0.63 1.91 -8.43
N LEU A 35 -1.77 1.43 -7.93
CA LEU A 35 -2.96 1.18 -8.75
C LEU A 35 -3.92 2.36 -8.62
N GLY A 36 -4.05 3.15 -9.69
CA GLY A 36 -4.94 4.31 -9.76
C GLY A 36 -6.03 4.16 -10.83
N PRO A 37 -6.90 5.17 -11.00
CA PRO A 37 -7.98 5.15 -12.00
C PRO A 37 -7.50 4.96 -13.45
N LYS A 38 -6.23 5.26 -13.73
CA LYS A 38 -5.60 5.08 -15.05
C LYS A 38 -4.88 3.73 -15.20
N GLY A 39 -5.06 2.82 -14.24
CA GLY A 39 -4.33 1.55 -14.16
C GLY A 39 -3.14 1.60 -13.21
N ALA A 40 -2.38 0.50 -13.19
CA ALA A 40 -1.15 0.39 -12.40
C ALA A 40 0.02 1.08 -13.10
N GLY A 41 0.84 1.81 -12.35
CA GLY A 41 2.04 2.44 -12.91
C GLY A 41 3.02 2.90 -11.84
N PRO A 42 4.31 3.04 -12.21
CA PRO A 42 5.33 3.59 -11.32
C PRO A 42 5.12 5.10 -11.15
N ILE A 43 5.36 5.59 -9.93
CA ILE A 43 5.47 7.00 -9.60
C ILE A 43 6.71 7.22 -8.73
N THR A 44 7.22 8.45 -8.71
CA THR A 44 8.35 8.83 -7.84
C THR A 44 7.88 9.02 -6.38
N PRO A 45 8.80 8.99 -5.41
CA PRO A 45 8.48 9.34 -4.02
C PRO A 45 7.83 10.72 -3.85
N GLU A 46 8.23 11.71 -4.65
CA GLU A 46 7.66 13.06 -4.63
C GLU A 46 6.21 13.07 -5.12
N GLN A 47 5.92 12.31 -6.19
CA GLN A 47 4.55 12.14 -6.68
C GLN A 47 3.67 11.41 -5.67
N PHE A 48 4.24 10.45 -4.94
CA PHE A 48 3.55 9.76 -3.85
C PHE A 48 3.24 10.73 -2.70
N ALA A 49 4.21 11.55 -2.28
CA ALA A 49 4.03 12.58 -1.26
C ALA A 49 2.98 13.64 -1.66
N GLU A 50 3.00 14.10 -2.91
CA GLU A 50 1.98 15.01 -3.45
C GLU A 50 0.59 14.38 -3.36
N TRP A 51 0.46 13.09 -3.69
CA TRP A 51 -0.80 12.37 -3.57
C TRP A 51 -1.29 12.28 -2.11
N VAL A 52 -0.41 12.02 -1.14
CA VAL A 52 -0.76 12.01 0.29
C VAL A 52 -1.30 13.38 0.70
N GLY A 53 -0.57 14.46 0.39
CA GLY A 53 -0.96 15.82 0.74
C GLY A 53 -2.28 16.27 0.10
N ARG A 54 -2.53 15.88 -1.16
CA ARG A 54 -3.76 16.26 -1.87
C ARG A 54 -4.97 15.42 -1.48
N SER A 55 -4.80 14.12 -1.22
CA SER A 55 -5.92 13.21 -1.02
C SER A 55 -6.55 13.33 0.36
N GLY A 56 -5.74 13.62 1.39
CA GLY A 56 -6.18 13.59 2.78
C GLY A 56 -6.72 12.23 3.22
N ILE A 57 -6.38 11.17 2.48
CA ILE A 57 -6.93 9.84 2.71
C ILE A 57 -6.41 9.27 4.03
N ARG A 58 -7.29 8.54 4.72
CA ARG A 58 -6.90 7.64 5.82
C ARG A 58 -7.18 6.21 5.43
N LEU A 59 -6.25 5.32 5.76
CA LEU A 59 -6.28 3.88 5.52
C LEU A 59 -5.97 3.21 6.86
N VAL A 60 -7.00 2.78 7.59
CA VAL A 60 -6.82 2.15 8.91
C VAL A 60 -6.73 0.63 8.74
N PRO A 61 -5.58 -0.02 9.02
CA PRO A 61 -5.44 -1.47 8.89
C PRO A 61 -6.42 -2.25 9.78
N ARG A 62 -6.99 -3.32 9.25
CA ARG A 62 -7.99 -4.16 9.91
C ARG A 62 -7.57 -5.61 10.04
N SER A 63 -7.07 -6.20 8.95
CA SER A 63 -6.55 -7.57 8.94
C SER A 63 -5.37 -7.68 7.98
N TRP A 64 -4.44 -8.57 8.32
CA TRP A 64 -3.16 -8.71 7.64
C TRP A 64 -3.02 -10.15 7.14
N HIS A 65 -2.68 -10.31 5.87
CA HIS A 65 -2.63 -11.59 5.17
C HIS A 65 -1.25 -11.74 4.51
N PRO A 66 -0.28 -12.37 5.17
CA PRO A 66 1.04 -12.62 4.60
C PRO A 66 0.93 -13.55 3.38
N ILE A 67 1.60 -13.20 2.28
CA ILE A 67 1.61 -13.98 1.03
C ILE A 67 2.99 -14.59 0.76
N SER A 68 4.04 -13.84 1.07
CA SER A 68 5.45 -14.27 1.04
C SER A 68 6.29 -13.34 1.91
N GLU A 69 7.61 -13.58 1.98
CA GLU A 69 8.58 -12.70 2.67
C GLU A 69 8.58 -11.25 2.16
N ARG A 70 8.02 -10.99 0.99
CA ARG A 70 8.00 -9.66 0.34
C ARG A 70 6.60 -9.15 0.00
N LEU A 71 5.56 -9.98 0.15
CA LEU A 71 4.19 -9.66 -0.26
C LEU A 71 3.21 -9.84 0.90
N MET A 72 2.34 -8.87 1.05
CA MET A 72 1.31 -8.84 2.09
C MET A 72 0.05 -8.18 1.56
N VAL A 73 -1.10 -8.74 1.89
CA VAL A 73 -2.39 -8.08 1.67
C VAL A 73 -2.87 -7.54 3.00
N VAL A 74 -3.32 -6.29 3.01
CA VAL A 74 -3.91 -5.66 4.20
C VAL A 74 -5.32 -5.22 3.85
N GLU A 75 -6.31 -5.66 4.63
CA GLU A 75 -7.63 -5.03 4.61
C GLU A 75 -7.59 -3.73 5.39
N GLU A 76 -8.20 -2.68 4.85
CA GLU A 76 -8.15 -1.33 5.40
C GLU A 76 -9.55 -0.71 5.39
N ASP A 77 -9.87 0.08 6.41
CA ASP A 77 -10.99 1.03 6.33
C ASP A 77 -10.46 2.34 5.71
N ALA A 78 -10.84 2.60 4.47
CA ALA A 78 -10.46 3.79 3.72
C ALA A 78 -11.48 4.93 3.93
N SER A 79 -11.01 6.13 4.22
CA SER A 79 -11.86 7.32 4.33
C SER A 79 -11.19 8.55 3.74
N TRP A 80 -11.99 9.48 3.22
CA TRP A 80 -11.54 10.75 2.67
C TRP A 80 -12.17 11.91 3.44
N PRO A 81 -11.59 13.13 3.33
CA PRO A 81 -12.24 14.32 3.86
C PRO A 81 -13.66 14.47 3.29
N GLY A 82 -14.64 14.53 4.18
CA GLY A 82 -16.06 14.66 3.81
C GLY A 82 -16.80 13.34 3.53
N SER A 83 -16.15 12.17 3.63
CA SER A 83 -16.86 10.89 3.58
C SER A 83 -17.76 10.69 4.81
N GLU A 84 -18.99 10.21 4.60
CA GLU A 84 -19.93 9.91 5.69
C GLU A 84 -19.53 8.67 6.50
N ALA A 85 -18.93 7.68 5.84
CA ALA A 85 -18.44 6.45 6.45
C ALA A 85 -17.20 5.91 5.71
N PRO A 86 -16.34 5.14 6.39
CA PRO A 86 -15.24 4.44 5.73
C PRO A 86 -15.73 3.38 4.75
N THR A 87 -14.95 3.14 3.70
CA THR A 87 -15.13 2.02 2.77
C THR A 87 -14.08 0.96 3.06
N ARG A 88 -14.51 -0.29 3.28
CA ARG A 88 -13.58 -1.43 3.40
C ARG A 88 -12.97 -1.72 2.04
N VAL A 89 -11.65 -1.76 1.98
CA VAL A 89 -10.84 -2.09 0.80
C VAL A 89 -9.75 -3.09 1.20
N ALA A 90 -8.99 -3.58 0.23
CA ALA A 90 -7.76 -4.32 0.50
C ALA A 90 -6.63 -3.87 -0.42
N THR A 91 -5.42 -3.79 0.11
CA THR A 91 -4.24 -3.33 -0.62
C THR A 91 -3.17 -4.42 -0.65
N VAL A 92 -2.68 -4.73 -1.85
CA VAL A 92 -1.49 -5.59 -2.03
C VAL A 92 -0.25 -4.73 -1.87
N PHE A 93 0.60 -5.07 -0.91
CA PHE A 93 1.89 -4.45 -0.67
C PHE A 93 3.02 -5.36 -1.14
N ARG A 94 4.02 -4.75 -1.78
CA ARG A 94 5.35 -5.33 -1.96
C ARG A 94 6.38 -4.52 -1.19
N VAL A 95 7.26 -5.19 -0.46
CA VAL A 95 8.36 -4.55 0.26
C VAL A 95 9.71 -5.06 -0.23
N ALA A 96 10.65 -4.13 -0.40
CA ALA A 96 12.05 -4.43 -0.66
C ALA A 96 12.93 -3.37 0.01
N GLY A 97 14.04 -3.78 0.63
CA GLY A 97 14.96 -2.84 1.30
C GLY A 97 14.29 -2.05 2.45
N GLY A 98 13.28 -2.62 3.11
CA GLY A 98 12.54 -1.95 4.18
C GLY A 98 11.58 -0.84 3.72
N LYS A 99 11.31 -0.76 2.41
CA LYS A 99 10.42 0.24 1.81
C LYS A 99 9.31 -0.41 0.99
N VAL A 100 8.15 0.24 0.93
CA VAL A 100 7.05 -0.17 0.07
C VAL A 100 7.39 0.16 -1.39
N THR A 101 7.49 -0.86 -2.24
CA THR A 101 7.77 -0.72 -3.67
C THR A 101 6.53 -0.92 -4.55
N ALA A 102 5.45 -1.45 -3.98
CA ALA A 102 4.13 -1.41 -4.60
C ALA A 102 3.02 -1.31 -3.55
N SER A 103 1.98 -0.52 -3.83
CA SER A 103 0.72 -0.46 -3.06
C SER A 103 -0.46 -0.46 -4.04
N LEU A 104 -1.07 -1.63 -4.24
CA LEU A 104 -2.14 -1.84 -5.22
C LEU A 104 -3.46 -2.01 -4.49
N ARG A 105 -4.29 -0.96 -4.44
CA ARG A 105 -5.57 -0.98 -3.74
C ARG A 105 -6.69 -1.53 -4.63
N LEU A 106 -7.38 -2.54 -4.11
CA LEU A 106 -8.51 -3.23 -4.73
C LEU A 106 -9.79 -2.99 -3.94
N PRO A 107 -10.97 -3.17 -4.57
CA PRO A 107 -12.26 -2.95 -3.92
C PRO A 107 -12.56 -3.92 -2.76
N ASP A 108 -11.95 -5.12 -2.75
CA ASP A 108 -12.23 -6.15 -1.75
C ASP A 108 -11.03 -7.09 -1.53
N LEU A 109 -11.09 -7.85 -0.43
CA LEU A 109 -10.04 -8.81 -0.04
C LEU A 109 -9.84 -9.92 -1.07
N ALA A 110 -10.91 -10.48 -1.64
CA ALA A 110 -10.80 -11.59 -2.58
C ALA A 110 -9.99 -11.18 -3.81
N SER A 111 -10.34 -10.04 -4.41
CA SER A 111 -9.63 -9.44 -5.54
C SER A 111 -8.15 -9.15 -5.21
N ALA A 112 -7.86 -8.69 -3.99
CA ALA A 112 -6.47 -8.43 -3.56
C ALA A 112 -5.66 -9.73 -3.36
N LEU A 113 -6.26 -10.77 -2.77
CA LEU A 113 -5.61 -12.08 -2.58
C LEU A 113 -5.34 -12.76 -3.93
N ASP A 114 -6.28 -12.70 -4.86
CA ASP A 114 -6.11 -13.23 -6.22
C ASP A 114 -4.95 -12.54 -6.95
N LEU A 115 -4.90 -11.20 -6.91
CA LEU A 115 -3.79 -10.46 -7.49
C LEU A 115 -2.46 -10.80 -6.81
N ALA A 116 -2.42 -10.88 -5.49
CA ALA A 116 -1.21 -11.17 -4.75
C ALA A 116 -0.67 -12.58 -5.05
N SER A 117 -1.56 -13.56 -5.26
CA SER A 117 -1.21 -14.90 -5.72
C SER A 117 -0.50 -14.85 -7.08
N ILE A 118 -1.08 -14.12 -8.05
CA ILE A 118 -0.47 -13.93 -9.38
C ILE A 118 0.90 -13.24 -9.27
N CYS A 119 1.01 -12.18 -8.46
CA CYS A 119 2.28 -11.48 -8.23
C CYS A 119 3.35 -12.40 -7.63
N ARG A 120 2.97 -13.30 -6.71
CA ARG A 120 3.90 -14.27 -6.12
C ARG A 120 4.45 -15.22 -7.17
N GLU A 121 3.59 -15.79 -8.01
CA GLU A 121 4.01 -16.74 -9.05
C GLU A 121 4.93 -16.07 -10.08
N MET A 122 4.64 -14.84 -10.50
CA MET A 122 5.51 -14.10 -11.44
C MET A 122 6.88 -13.77 -10.83
N ALA A 123 6.93 -13.46 -9.53
CA ALA A 123 8.19 -13.18 -8.83
C ALA A 123 9.03 -14.43 -8.53
N ALA A 124 8.44 -15.63 -8.59
CA ALA A 124 9.14 -16.89 -8.39
C ALA A 124 9.92 -17.34 -9.64
N THR A 125 9.67 -16.72 -10.79
CA THR A 125 10.30 -17.05 -12.08
C THR A 125 11.49 -16.17 -12.46
N GLU A 126 11.96 -15.30 -11.55
CA GLU A 126 13.13 -14.42 -11.73
C GLU A 126 14.41 -14.96 -11.09
#